data_AF-A0A821K583-F1
#
_entry.id   AF-A0A821K583-F1
#
_cell.length_a   1.000
_cell.length_b   1.000
_cell.length_c   1.000
_cell.angle_alpha   90.00
_cell.angle_beta   90.00
_cell.angle_gamma   90.00
#
_symmetry.space_group_name_H-M   'P 1'
#
loop_
_entity.id
_entity.type
_entity.pdbx_description
1 polymer ?
#
loop_
_entity_poly.entity_id
_entity_poly.type
_entity_poly.pdbx_seq_one_letter_code
_entity_poly.pdbx_strand_id
1 'polypeptide(L)'
;KVNKCFRGPSSPLIVHCNDGVGRTGTYILLDIVLNRIYKGAREINIAATLEHIRDQRPKMIKTKDQFEFVFVAVAEEVTDLVKSLSQ
;
A
#
# COMPACT_ATOMS: atom_id res chain seq x y z
N LYS A 1 8.27 15.36 -26.75
CA LYS A 1 6.84 14.99 -26.60
C LYS A 1 6.81 13.90 -25.53
N VAL A 2 6.73 14.27 -24.25
CA VAL A 2 6.66 13.29 -23.17
C VAL A 2 5.25 12.74 -23.22
N ASN A 3 5.09 11.48 -23.63
CA ASN A 3 3.78 10.86 -23.66
C ASN A 3 3.22 10.91 -22.24
N LYS A 4 2.05 11.53 -22.06
CA LYS A 4 1.24 11.35 -20.85
C LYS A 4 1.24 9.85 -20.55
N CYS A 5 1.65 9.45 -19.36
CA CYS A 5 1.72 8.05 -18.95
C CYS A 5 0.32 7.44 -19.08
N PHE A 6 0.03 6.85 -20.24
CA PHE A 6 -1.26 6.27 -20.53
C PHE A 6 -1.34 4.96 -19.76
N ARG A 7 -2.08 4.96 -18.65
CA ARG A 7 -2.44 3.73 -17.94
C ARG A 7 -3.61 3.12 -18.70
N GLY A 8 -3.34 2.08 -19.48
CA GLY A 8 -4.41 1.25 -19.99
C GLY A 8 -5.18 0.63 -18.81
N PRO A 9 -6.50 0.36 -18.94
CA PRO A 9 -7.18 -0.47 -17.97
C PRO A 9 -6.42 -1.80 -17.88
N SER A 10 -6.02 -2.17 -16.66
CA SER A 10 -5.23 -3.38 -16.35
C SER A 10 -3.72 -3.33 -16.63
N SER A 11 -3.12 -2.16 -16.92
CA SER A 11 -1.66 -2.04 -16.94
C SER A 11 -1.07 -2.02 -15.52
N PRO A 12 -0.06 -2.85 -15.19
CA PRO A 12 0.51 -2.90 -13.85
C PRO A 12 1.33 -1.63 -13.54
N LEU A 13 1.39 -1.26 -12.26
CA LEU A 13 2.26 -0.20 -11.77
C LEU A 13 3.63 -0.76 -11.42
N ILE A 14 4.68 -0.21 -12.04
CA ILE A 14 6.06 -0.56 -11.70
C ILE A 14 6.46 0.22 -10.44
N VAL A 15 6.74 -0.50 -9.37
CA VAL A 15 7.27 0.05 -8.12
C VAL A 15 8.64 -0.57 -7.88
N HIS A 16 9.66 0.27 -7.71
CA HIS A 16 11.01 -0.19 -7.37
C HIS A 16 11.63 0.72 -6.31
N CYS A 17 12.72 0.24 -5.71
CA CYS A 17 13.59 1.05 -4.87
C CYS A 17 15.05 0.75 -5.24
N ASN A 18 15.84 0.21 -4.31
CA ASN A 18 17.16 -0.33 -4.60
C ASN A 18 17.11 -1.84 -4.89
N ASP A 19 16.62 -2.63 -3.93
CA ASP A 19 16.46 -4.09 -4.05
C ASP A 19 15.05 -4.53 -4.47
N GLY A 20 14.11 -3.57 -4.54
CA GLY A 20 12.70 -3.84 -4.84
C GLY A 20 11.99 -4.63 -3.74
N VAL A 21 12.41 -4.48 -2.48
CA VAL A 21 11.89 -5.29 -1.36
C VAL A 21 11.41 -4.44 -0.19
N GLY A 22 12.28 -3.57 0.35
CA GLY A 22 11.98 -2.79 1.57
C GLY A 22 10.90 -1.71 1.31
N ARG A 23 11.34 -0.54 0.83
CA ARG A 23 10.44 0.59 0.48
C ARG A 23 9.36 0.21 -0.53
N THR A 24 9.70 -0.67 -1.48
CA THR A 24 8.75 -1.20 -2.47
C THR A 24 7.64 -1.99 -1.81
N GLY A 25 7.97 -2.90 -0.88
CA GLY A 25 6.97 -3.64 -0.12
C GLY A 25 6.12 -2.77 0.78
N THR A 26 6.72 -1.77 1.44
CA THR A 26 5.99 -0.80 2.27
C THR A 26 4.95 -0.05 1.44
N TYR A 27 5.35 0.46 0.27
CA TYR A 27 4.44 1.20 -0.61
C TYR A 27 3.31 0.31 -1.16
N ILE A 28 3.64 -0.89 -1.63
CA ILE A 28 2.65 -1.84 -2.16
C ILE A 28 1.66 -2.27 -1.07
N LEU A 29 2.14 -2.57 0.15
CA LEU A 29 1.27 -2.93 1.27
C LEU A 29 0.30 -1.81 1.60
N LEU A 30 0.80 -0.57 1.69
CA LEU A 30 -0.02 0.60 1.95
C LEU A 30 -1.10 0.80 0.87
N ASP A 31 -0.72 0.73 -0.41
CA ASP A 31 -1.66 0.86 -1.54
C ASP A 31 -2.78 -0.20 -1.51
N ILE A 32 -2.43 -1.47 -1.27
CA ILE A 32 -3.43 -2.55 -1.16
C ILE A 32 -4.39 -2.29 0.00
N VAL A 33 -3.86 -1.91 1.16
CA VAL A 33 -4.66 -1.66 2.37
C VAL A 33 -5.60 -0.47 2.17
N LEU A 34 -5.09 0.67 1.72
CA LEU A 34 -5.90 1.87 1.49
C LEU A 34 -6.97 1.62 0.42
N ASN A 35 -6.62 0.95 -0.69
CA ASN A 35 -7.59 0.58 -1.72
C ASN A 35 -8.72 -0.31 -1.19
N ARG A 36 -8.44 -1.21 -0.22
CA ARG A 36 -9.49 -1.98 0.46
C ARG A 36 -10.39 -1.10 1.32
N ILE A 37 -9.83 -0.12 2.04
CA ILE A 37 -10.58 0.86 2.84
C ILE A 37 -11.52 1.65 1.92
N TYR A 38 -11.01 2.24 0.84
CA TYR A 38 -11.81 3.03 -0.09
C TYR A 38 -12.92 2.23 -0.78
N LYS A 39 -12.73 0.92 -0.95
CA LYS A 39 -13.76 0.01 -1.46
C LYS A 39 -14.77 -0.45 -0.39
N GLY A 40 -14.66 0.05 0.84
CA GLY A 40 -15.60 -0.22 1.93
C GLY A 40 -15.34 -1.53 2.68
N ALA A 41 -14.10 -2.03 2.69
CA ALA A 41 -13.76 -3.18 3.52
C ALA A 41 -13.99 -2.89 5.01
N ARG A 42 -14.79 -3.73 5.68
CA ARG A 42 -15.10 -3.57 7.12
C ARG A 42 -13.97 -4.01 8.04
N GLU A 43 -13.19 -4.99 7.59
CA GLU A 43 -12.08 -5.56 8.36
C GLU A 43 -10.83 -5.61 7.50
N ILE A 44 -9.69 -5.23 8.10
CA ILE A 44 -8.41 -5.23 7.42
C ILE A 44 -7.38 -5.91 8.31
N ASN A 45 -6.83 -7.01 7.79
CA ASN A 45 -5.70 -7.69 8.38
C ASN A 45 -4.43 -7.33 7.60
N ILE A 46 -3.68 -6.34 8.11
CA ILE A 46 -2.45 -5.84 7.50
C ILE A 46 -1.35 -6.92 7.52
N ALA A 47 -1.26 -7.70 8.60
CA ALA A 47 -0.27 -8.78 8.71
C ALA A 47 -0.54 -9.90 7.69
N ALA A 48 -1.79 -10.33 7.52
CA ALA A 48 -2.15 -11.30 6.48
C ALA A 48 -1.89 -10.77 5.07
N THR A 49 -2.08 -9.45 4.86
CA THR A 49 -1.77 -8.82 3.57
C THR A 49 -0.26 -8.76 3.33
N LEU A 50 0.55 -8.57 4.38
CA LEU A 50 2.01 -8.67 4.29
C LEU A 50 2.47 -10.09 3.92
N GLU A 51 1.94 -11.12 4.58
CA GLU A 51 2.27 -12.50 4.22
C GLU A 51 1.85 -12.83 2.78
N HIS A 52 0.67 -12.36 2.35
CA HIS A 52 0.22 -12.51 0.96
C HIS A 52 1.18 -11.88 -0.08
N ILE A 53 1.76 -10.70 0.20
CA ILE A 53 2.75 -10.11 -0.72
C ILE A 53 4.12 -10.79 -0.61
N ARG A 54 4.44 -11.39 0.54
CA ARG A 54 5.67 -12.20 0.73
C ARG A 54 5.62 -13.52 -0.02
N ASP A 55 4.43 -14.11 -0.17
CA ASP A 55 4.22 -15.29 -1.02
C ASP A 55 4.54 -15.00 -2.50
N GLN A 56 4.31 -13.78 -2.96
CA GLN A 56 4.57 -13.38 -4.35
C GLN A 56 6.01 -12.90 -4.58
N ARG A 57 6.59 -12.20 -3.59
CA ARG A 57 8.00 -11.79 -3.61
C ARG A 57 8.58 -11.94 -2.21
N PRO A 58 9.57 -12.83 -2.00
CA PRO A 58 10.08 -13.09 -0.67
C PRO A 58 10.74 -11.84 -0.07
N LYS A 59 10.69 -11.75 1.27
CA LYS A 59 11.33 -10.70 2.10
C LYS A 59 10.71 -9.30 1.99
N MET A 60 9.57 -9.13 1.32
CA MET A 60 8.86 -7.84 1.24
C MET A 60 8.69 -7.24 2.65
N ILE A 61 9.04 -5.95 2.77
CA ILE A 61 9.22 -5.22 4.04
C ILE A 61 10.32 -5.85 4.91
N LYS A 62 11.45 -5.12 5.03
CA LYS A 62 12.68 -5.63 5.65
C LYS A 62 12.80 -5.34 7.13
N THR A 63 12.28 -4.20 7.58
CA THR A 63 12.47 -3.72 8.95
C THR A 63 11.14 -3.57 9.66
N LYS A 64 11.18 -3.62 10.99
CA LYS A 64 10.03 -3.37 11.84
C LYS A 64 9.50 -1.94 11.61
N ASP A 65 10.37 -0.95 11.53
CA ASP A 65 9.99 0.46 11.31
C ASP A 65 9.23 0.65 10.00
N GLN A 66 9.60 -0.08 8.94
CA GLN A 66 8.88 -0.05 7.67
C GLN A 66 7.47 -0.63 7.81
N PHE A 67 7.28 -1.63 8.67
CA PHE A 67 5.97 -2.22 8.93
C PHE A 67 5.13 -1.30 9.83
N GLU A 68 5.72 -0.77 10.90
CA GLU A 68 5.06 0.21 11.80
C GLU A 68 4.63 1.47 11.04
N PHE A 69 5.45 1.96 10.12
CA PHE A 69 5.12 3.08 9.26
C PHE A 69 3.81 2.86 8.49
N VAL A 70 3.53 1.62 8.03
CA VAL A 70 2.26 1.32 7.35
C VAL A 70 1.07 1.53 8.27
N PHE A 71 1.15 1.11 9.54
CA PHE A 71 0.07 1.34 10.50
C PHE A 71 -0.16 2.83 10.76
N VAL A 72 0.93 3.60 10.94
CA VAL A 72 0.84 5.05 11.16
C VAL A 72 0.20 5.73 9.96
N ALA A 73 0.67 5.45 8.74
CA ALA A 73 0.14 6.04 7.52
C ALA A 73 -1.33 5.67 7.27
N VAL A 74 -1.73 4.42 7.54
CA VAL A 74 -3.13 4.00 7.43
C VAL A 74 -4.02 4.72 8.46
N ALA A 75 -3.55 4.85 9.69
CA ALA A 75 -4.31 5.54 10.75
C ALA A 75 -4.51 7.02 10.43
N GLU A 76 -3.48 7.69 9.91
CA GLU A 76 -3.55 9.09 9.46
C GLU A 76 -4.57 9.25 8.33
N GLU A 77 -4.48 8.42 7.28
CA GLU A 77 -5.42 8.49 6.14
C GLU A 77 -6.86 8.23 6.56
N VAL A 78 -7.11 7.22 7.40
CA VAL A 78 -8.47 6.95 7.92
C VAL A 78 -8.99 8.13 8.75
N THR A 79 -8.13 8.73 9.56
CA THR A 79 -8.50 9.90 10.37
C THR A 79 -8.92 11.06 9.48
N ASP A 80 -8.18 11.31 8.40
CA ASP A 80 -8.50 12.39 7.46
C ASP A 80 -9.75 12.11 6.63
N LEU A 81 -9.98 10.85 6.24
CA LEU A 81 -11.23 10.44 5.60
C LEU A 81 -12.44 10.68 6.50
N VAL A 82 -12.36 10.30 7.78
CA VAL A 82 -13.44 10.53 8.74
C VAL A 82 -13.71 12.02 8.94
N LYS A 83 -12.66 12.86 9.04
CA LYS A 83 -12.83 14.32 9.09
C LYS A 83 -13.53 14.86 7.85
N SER A 84 -13.14 14.40 6.66
CA SER A 84 -13.71 14.86 5.39
C SER A 84 -15.20 14.50 5.23
N LEU A 85 -15.66 13.43 5.88
CA LEU A 85 -17.07 13.01 5.89
C LEU A 85 -17.92 13.79 6.90
N SER A 86 -17.28 14.42 7.89
CA SER A 86 -17.94 15.21 8.93
C SER A 86 -18.17 16.68 8.56
N GLN A 87 -17.63 17.12 7.42
CA GLN A 87 -17.86 18.44 6.81
C GLN A 87 -18.98 18.37 5.77
#